data_AF-A0A971SDP1-F1
#
_entry.id   AF-A0A971SDP1-F1
#
_cell.length_a   1.000
_cell.length_b   1.000
_cell.length_c   1.000
_cell.angle_alpha   90.00
_cell.angle_beta   90.00
_cell.angle_gamma   90.00
#
_symmetry.space_group_name_H-M   'P 1'
#
loop_
_entity.id
_entity.type
_entity.pdbx_description
1 polymer ?
#
loop_
_entity_poly.entity_id
_entity_poly.type
_entity_poly.pdbx_seq_one_letter_code
_entity_poly.pdbx_strand_id
1 'polypeptide(L)'
;MKKKLILVLLAFSVLVVNPGYANWGQSSGGSFGTGNFKAIGINQVEIEKENLDITLYKDHAKVSVEYLFHNTGDKVVVKAGFPCIVLDEGYNSDKKNYREIDDYQIYVDGRRISAGFEKGSEVPWKSVADYEDEVSEPILSWFVSSVAFKKDETKTIKIIYKSSYFGGEHGVSGTSNYWADRFRYLLSTGATWKGPIKQGTVNIIAAAVNPNEISITPTERFKQNGNNFTWSFTNLEPERKDDVEVSLNNGFTLVRPPGQLDHTSWYVFNKDKYYFDFHNYQAKASSVLQGKDEYKAMNVADLSSRSAWVEGVKGDGIGESITLTLKKPIKVNQIGIIPGYTKSRELYFANNRVAEVKIVIDDTYTITKSLADEYVSFSPYSPKAYQMIDLGKYNKPVTNIVITITKVYKGSKYDDTCISEILLRKRLSERPRVSGGR
;
A
#
# COMPACT_ATOMS: atom_id res chain seq x y z
N MET A 1 -48.13 41.77 -21.65
CA MET A 1 -47.74 41.41 -20.25
C MET A 1 -47.17 40.01 -20.21
N LYS A 2 -45.90 39.83 -19.85
CA LYS A 2 -45.31 38.52 -19.46
C LYS A 2 -44.51 38.77 -18.19
N LYS A 3 -44.86 38.09 -17.09
CA LYS A 3 -44.22 38.30 -15.78
C LYS A 3 -42.81 37.71 -15.82
N LYS A 4 -41.80 38.48 -15.38
CA LYS A 4 -40.45 37.97 -15.09
C LYS A 4 -40.53 37.09 -13.84
N LEU A 5 -40.04 35.85 -13.93
CA LEU A 5 -39.76 35.05 -12.75
C LEU A 5 -38.29 35.30 -12.35
N ILE A 6 -38.08 36.05 -11.29
CA ILE A 6 -36.73 36.30 -10.74
C ILE A 6 -36.41 35.10 -9.84
N LEU A 7 -35.51 34.23 -10.30
CA LEU A 7 -34.97 33.17 -9.46
C LEU A 7 -33.82 33.76 -8.61
N VAL A 8 -34.08 33.98 -7.33
CA VAL A 8 -33.04 34.43 -6.39
C VAL A 8 -32.17 33.24 -6.03
N LEU A 9 -31.02 33.12 -6.69
CA LEU A 9 -29.96 32.21 -6.32
C LEU A 9 -29.25 32.75 -5.07
N LEU A 10 -29.70 32.30 -3.91
CA LEU A 10 -29.03 32.51 -2.62
C LEU A 10 -27.75 31.65 -2.59
N ALA A 11 -26.64 32.24 -3.03
CA ALA A 11 -25.31 31.66 -2.88
C ALA A 11 -24.88 31.72 -1.40
N PHE A 12 -25.24 30.72 -0.62
CA PHE A 12 -24.60 30.48 0.68
C PHE A 12 -23.21 29.90 0.45
N SER A 13 -22.22 30.78 0.41
CA SER A 13 -20.81 30.42 0.53
C SER A 13 -20.53 29.98 1.97
N VAL A 14 -20.83 28.71 2.29
CA VAL A 14 -20.31 28.10 3.52
C VAL A 14 -18.85 27.73 3.25
N LEU A 15 -17.93 28.44 3.91
CA LEU A 15 -16.53 28.03 4.01
C LEU A 15 -16.47 26.72 4.80
N VAL A 16 -16.47 25.60 4.09
CA VAL A 16 -16.24 24.28 4.69
C VAL A 16 -14.74 24.11 4.92
N VAL A 17 -14.30 24.30 6.16
CA VAL A 17 -12.93 24.07 6.61
C VAL A 17 -12.77 22.58 6.97
N ASN A 18 -11.94 21.83 6.22
CA ASN A 18 -11.80 20.36 6.34
C ASN A 18 -10.51 19.86 7.07
N PRO A 19 -10.47 18.59 7.60
CA PRO A 19 -9.32 17.92 8.26
C PRO A 19 -8.80 16.62 7.58
N GLY A 20 -7.61 16.03 7.83
CA GLY A 20 -6.31 16.49 8.41
C GLY A 20 -5.84 15.78 9.72
N TYR A 21 -4.53 15.48 9.89
CA TYR A 21 -3.98 14.57 10.96
C TYR A 21 -2.49 14.78 11.43
N ALA A 22 -1.82 13.66 11.82
CA ALA A 22 -0.55 13.26 12.49
C ALA A 22 0.90 13.76 12.19
N ASN A 23 1.52 14.29 13.24
CA ASN A 23 2.97 14.38 13.56
C ASN A 23 3.11 13.92 15.06
N TRP A 24 4.30 13.86 15.67
CA TRP A 24 4.45 13.48 17.10
C TRP A 24 3.98 14.64 17.99
N GLY A 25 2.90 14.50 18.78
CA GLY A 25 2.31 15.65 19.49
C GLY A 25 1.08 15.32 20.34
N GLN A 26 0.13 16.27 20.44
CA GLN A 26 -1.12 16.11 21.20
C GLN A 26 -2.41 16.02 20.35
N SER A 27 -2.44 16.63 19.18
CA SER A 27 -3.65 16.77 18.35
C SER A 27 -3.49 16.09 17.00
N SER A 28 -4.51 16.17 16.16
CA SER A 28 -4.52 15.74 14.77
C SER A 28 -4.72 16.95 13.82
N GLY A 29 -4.10 18.09 14.15
CA GLY A 29 -4.47 19.38 13.59
C GLY A 29 -5.81 19.89 14.15
N GLY A 30 -6.07 21.19 14.08
CA GLY A 30 -7.10 21.86 14.89
C GLY A 30 -8.56 21.41 14.67
N SER A 31 -9.31 21.28 15.77
CA SER A 31 -10.77 21.04 15.85
C SER A 31 -11.31 19.60 15.98
N PHE A 32 -10.50 18.64 16.43
CA PHE A 32 -11.04 17.45 17.12
C PHE A 32 -10.36 17.21 18.45
N GLY A 33 -11.10 16.57 19.37
CA GLY A 33 -10.58 16.14 20.66
C GLY A 33 -9.40 15.19 20.48
N THR A 34 -8.47 15.22 21.42
CA THR A 34 -7.17 14.56 21.41
C THR A 34 -7.26 13.03 21.61
N GLY A 35 -8.38 12.42 21.23
CA GLY A 35 -8.94 11.30 21.99
C GLY A 35 -8.99 11.63 23.49
N ASN A 36 -8.85 10.60 24.32
CA ASN A 36 -8.55 10.81 25.75
C ASN A 36 -7.07 11.12 26.03
N PHE A 37 -6.19 11.07 25.02
CA PHE A 37 -4.76 11.31 25.20
C PHE A 37 -4.49 12.78 25.52
N LYS A 38 -3.62 13.03 26.50
CA LYS A 38 -3.16 14.38 26.84
C LYS A 38 -1.64 14.35 26.93
N ALA A 39 -1.00 15.13 26.05
CA ALA A 39 0.42 15.38 26.15
C ALA A 39 0.73 16.25 27.38
N ILE A 40 1.96 16.16 27.86
CA ILE A 40 2.45 16.89 29.03
C ILE A 40 3.76 17.56 28.62
N GLY A 41 3.92 18.86 28.93
CA GLY A 41 5.19 19.59 28.76
C GLY A 41 5.55 20.04 27.34
N ILE A 42 4.73 19.75 26.32
CA ILE A 42 5.04 20.08 24.92
C ILE A 42 5.02 21.59 24.62
N ASN A 43 4.27 22.37 25.39
CA ASN A 43 4.05 23.82 25.20
C ASN A 43 5.25 24.71 25.53
N GLN A 44 6.34 24.15 26.07
CA GLN A 44 7.61 24.84 26.34
C GLN A 44 8.80 24.32 25.52
N VAL A 45 8.56 23.31 24.68
CA VAL A 45 9.57 22.66 23.85
C VAL A 45 9.32 23.04 22.39
N GLU A 46 10.37 23.48 21.70
CA GLU A 46 10.34 23.95 20.30
C GLU A 46 10.86 22.85 19.37
N ILE A 47 10.36 22.81 18.11
CA ILE A 47 10.91 21.94 17.06
C ILE A 47 11.94 22.73 16.25
N GLU A 48 13.22 22.48 16.49
CA GLU A 48 14.31 23.15 15.75
C GLU A 48 14.58 22.53 14.38
N LYS A 49 14.23 21.25 14.22
CA LYS A 49 14.38 20.50 12.98
C LYS A 49 13.35 19.38 12.91
N GLU A 50 12.72 19.18 11.76
CA GLU A 50 12.01 17.94 11.42
C GLU A 50 12.47 17.43 10.04
N ASN A 51 13.10 16.26 10.01
CA ASN A 51 13.46 15.56 8.78
C ASN A 51 12.62 14.28 8.67
N LEU A 52 11.80 14.21 7.63
CA LEU A 52 10.89 13.10 7.35
C LEU A 52 11.32 12.38 6.07
N ASP A 53 11.65 11.10 6.21
CA ASP A 53 11.96 10.20 5.10
C ASP A 53 10.88 9.13 4.97
N ILE A 54 10.20 9.09 3.82
CA ILE A 54 9.12 8.15 3.47
C ILE A 54 9.61 7.30 2.29
N THR A 55 9.58 5.97 2.43
CA THR A 55 9.93 5.03 1.36
C THR A 55 8.72 4.19 0.99
N LEU A 56 8.25 4.31 -0.26
CA LEU A 56 7.03 3.68 -0.76
C LEU A 56 7.34 2.32 -1.42
N TYR A 57 6.78 1.25 -0.83
CA TYR A 57 6.69 -0.09 -1.39
C TYR A 57 5.28 -0.33 -1.95
N LYS A 58 4.99 -1.52 -2.51
CA LYS A 58 3.66 -1.80 -3.09
C LYS A 58 2.51 -1.90 -2.08
N ASP A 59 2.78 -2.36 -0.85
CA ASP A 59 1.77 -2.63 0.19
C ASP A 59 1.88 -1.72 1.43
N HIS A 60 3.02 -1.08 1.64
CA HIS A 60 3.29 -0.21 2.80
C HIS A 60 4.27 0.92 2.48
N ALA A 61 4.24 1.97 3.31
CA ALA A 61 5.33 2.92 3.44
C ALA A 61 6.23 2.55 4.63
N LYS A 62 7.55 2.67 4.48
CA LYS A 62 8.49 2.73 5.60
C LYS A 62 8.79 4.19 5.90
N VAL A 63 8.62 4.60 7.15
CA VAL A 63 8.78 6.00 7.59
C VAL A 63 9.89 6.10 8.62
N SER A 64 10.71 7.14 8.50
CA SER A 64 11.71 7.56 9.47
C SER A 64 11.57 9.08 9.65
N VAL A 65 11.22 9.53 10.85
CA VAL A 65 11.25 10.96 11.18
C VAL A 65 12.27 11.24 12.27
N GLU A 66 13.08 12.27 12.08
CA GLU A 66 14.06 12.77 13.02
C GLU A 66 13.74 14.22 13.41
N TYR A 67 13.52 14.43 14.70
CA TYR A 67 13.30 15.74 15.30
C TYR A 67 14.53 16.20 16.07
N LEU A 68 14.78 17.50 16.07
CA LEU A 68 15.62 18.17 17.06
C LEU A 68 14.70 19.03 17.93
N PHE A 69 14.48 18.60 19.18
CA PHE A 69 13.63 19.30 20.14
C PHE A 69 14.48 20.07 21.14
N HIS A 70 14.11 21.32 21.43
CA HIS A 70 14.81 22.18 22.38
C HIS A 70 13.87 22.68 23.48
N ASN A 71 14.21 22.43 24.74
CA ASN A 71 13.39 22.83 25.88
C ASN A 71 13.75 24.23 26.40
N THR A 72 12.94 25.22 26.02
CA THR A 72 13.11 26.62 26.46
C THR A 72 12.55 26.91 27.86
N GLY A 73 11.76 26.00 28.43
CA GLY A 73 11.19 26.13 29.77
C GLY A 73 12.08 25.54 30.87
N ASP A 74 11.52 25.38 32.06
CA ASP A 74 12.20 24.70 33.16
C ASP A 74 12.31 23.17 32.91
N LYS A 75 13.00 22.44 33.79
CA LYS A 75 13.13 20.98 33.69
C LYS A 75 11.75 20.32 33.64
N VAL A 76 11.52 19.47 32.64
CA VAL A 76 10.23 18.83 32.37
C VAL A 76 10.41 17.36 31.98
N VAL A 77 9.41 16.52 32.26
CA VAL A 77 9.27 15.21 31.62
C VAL A 77 8.12 15.33 30.63
N VAL A 78 8.48 15.40 29.34
CA VAL A 78 7.50 15.46 28.26
C VAL A 78 6.84 14.09 28.12
N LYS A 79 5.50 14.05 28.07
CA LYS A 79 4.73 12.87 27.63
C LYS A 79 4.09 13.23 26.30
N ALA A 80 4.39 12.50 25.23
CA ALA A 80 3.88 12.78 23.88
C ALA A 80 3.48 11.49 23.15
N GLY A 81 2.55 11.61 22.21
CA GLY A 81 1.96 10.49 21.48
C GLY A 81 2.26 10.59 19.99
N PHE A 82 2.59 9.47 19.37
CA PHE A 82 2.56 9.32 17.92
C PHE A 82 1.22 8.68 17.54
N PRO A 83 0.34 9.38 16.82
CA PRO A 83 -0.98 8.86 16.48
C PRO A 83 -0.91 7.66 15.51
N CYS A 84 -1.94 6.83 15.55
CA CYS A 84 -2.11 5.63 14.75
C CYS A 84 -3.60 5.31 14.62
N ILE A 85 -4.07 4.99 13.41
CA ILE A 85 -5.42 4.49 13.20
C ILE A 85 -5.49 2.99 13.56
N VAL A 86 -6.58 2.59 14.22
CA VAL A 86 -6.95 1.20 14.50
C VAL A 86 -8.38 0.96 14.04
N LEU A 87 -8.66 -0.20 13.44
CA LEU A 87 -10.02 -0.65 13.11
C LEU A 87 -10.37 -1.87 13.95
N ASP A 88 -11.56 -1.85 14.55
CA ASP A 88 -12.17 -2.96 15.30
C ASP A 88 -13.13 -3.70 14.34
N GLU A 89 -12.57 -4.51 13.41
CA GLU A 89 -13.37 -5.17 12.38
C GLU A 89 -14.38 -6.17 12.98
N GLY A 90 -15.67 -5.97 12.70
CA GLY A 90 -16.74 -6.78 13.28
C GLY A 90 -17.92 -7.06 12.37
N TYR A 91 -17.93 -8.25 11.74
CA TYR A 91 -19.17 -9.04 11.58
C TYR A 91 -18.98 -10.57 11.36
N ASN A 92 -17.77 -11.12 11.39
CA ASN A 92 -17.57 -12.58 11.37
C ASN A 92 -16.34 -13.04 12.16
N SER A 93 -16.23 -14.34 12.42
CA SER A 93 -15.50 -14.93 13.56
C SER A 93 -13.97 -14.77 13.61
N ASP A 94 -13.32 -14.35 12.52
CA ASP A 94 -11.86 -14.21 12.44
C ASP A 94 -11.41 -12.76 12.72
N LYS A 95 -11.71 -12.26 13.92
CA LYS A 95 -11.36 -10.90 14.36
C LYS A 95 -9.86 -10.63 14.20
N LYS A 96 -9.49 -9.73 13.28
CA LYS A 96 -8.18 -9.10 13.24
C LYS A 96 -8.34 -7.60 13.47
N ASN A 97 -7.78 -7.11 14.57
CA ASN A 97 -7.68 -5.67 14.80
C ASN A 97 -6.65 -5.13 13.79
N TYR A 98 -7.10 -4.41 12.77
CA TYR A 98 -6.19 -3.71 11.88
C TYR A 98 -5.54 -2.55 12.66
N ARG A 99 -4.23 -2.41 12.52
CA ARG A 99 -3.47 -1.26 13.01
C ARG A 99 -2.65 -0.74 11.85
N GLU A 100 -2.79 0.55 11.58
CA GLU A 100 -2.09 1.24 10.49
C GLU A 100 -0.57 1.12 10.62
N ILE A 101 -0.05 1.23 11.84
CA ILE A 101 1.38 1.32 12.13
C ILE A 101 1.91 0.01 12.72
N ASP A 102 2.97 -0.52 12.11
CA ASP A 102 3.73 -1.68 12.56
C ASP A 102 5.23 -1.37 12.71
N ASP A 103 5.96 -2.27 13.39
CA ASP A 103 7.40 -2.14 13.67
C ASP A 103 7.81 -0.80 14.31
N TYR A 104 6.92 -0.16 15.08
CA TYR A 104 7.17 1.14 15.71
C TYR A 104 8.37 1.11 16.68
N GLN A 105 9.29 2.03 16.48
CA GLN A 105 10.49 2.22 17.30
C GLN A 105 10.75 3.71 17.51
N ILE A 106 11.12 4.07 18.74
CA ILE A 106 11.51 5.42 19.11
C ILE A 106 12.88 5.41 19.80
N TYR A 107 13.70 6.40 19.45
CA TYR A 107 15.06 6.59 19.93
C TYR A 107 15.22 8.02 20.44
N VAL A 108 15.92 8.19 21.56
CA VAL A 108 16.31 9.48 22.13
C VAL A 108 17.84 9.50 22.20
N ASP A 109 18.46 10.50 21.58
CA ASP A 109 19.92 10.67 21.50
C ASP A 109 20.63 9.36 21.06
N GLY A 110 20.04 8.67 20.07
CA GLY A 110 20.51 7.39 19.52
C GLY A 110 20.15 6.14 20.34
N ARG A 111 19.58 6.27 21.54
CA ARG A 111 19.21 5.15 22.43
C ARG A 111 17.73 4.80 22.30
N ARG A 112 17.40 3.54 22.03
CA ARG A 112 16.01 3.07 21.95
C ARG A 112 15.32 3.20 23.31
N ILE A 113 14.10 3.71 23.33
CA ILE A 113 13.23 3.73 24.53
C ILE A 113 11.96 2.91 24.30
N SER A 114 11.22 2.64 25.38
CA SER A 114 9.90 2.00 25.32
C SER A 114 8.81 3.00 24.92
N ALA A 115 7.92 2.59 24.03
CA ALA A 115 6.63 3.24 23.81
C ALA A 115 5.51 2.34 24.34
N GLY A 116 4.59 2.92 25.11
CA GLY A 116 3.29 2.30 25.42
C GLY A 116 2.30 2.50 24.28
N PHE A 117 1.13 1.87 24.37
CA PHE A 117 0.02 2.07 23.44
C PHE A 117 -1.23 2.47 24.20
N GLU A 118 -1.78 3.64 23.89
CA GLU A 118 -3.03 4.16 24.47
C GLU A 118 -4.12 4.16 23.39
N LYS A 119 -5.12 3.28 23.52
CA LYS A 119 -6.33 3.28 22.65
C LYS A 119 -7.09 4.58 22.91
N GLY A 120 -7.35 5.35 21.86
CA GLY A 120 -8.12 6.58 21.97
C GLY A 120 -9.59 6.37 21.63
N SER A 121 -10.15 7.28 20.83
CA SER A 121 -11.59 7.36 20.56
C SER A 121 -11.90 7.10 19.09
N GLU A 122 -13.11 6.62 18.82
CA GLU A 122 -13.71 6.61 17.48
C GLU A 122 -13.73 8.03 16.89
N VAL A 123 -13.40 8.14 15.60
CA VAL A 123 -13.44 9.38 14.82
C VAL A 123 -14.11 9.11 13.47
N PRO A 124 -14.91 10.03 12.90
CA PRO A 124 -15.69 9.73 11.69
C PRO A 124 -14.83 9.36 10.48
N TRP A 125 -15.26 8.39 9.67
CA TRP A 125 -14.60 8.02 8.42
C TRP A 125 -14.32 9.21 7.50
N LYS A 126 -15.28 10.14 7.35
CA LYS A 126 -15.12 11.38 6.57
C LYS A 126 -14.05 12.33 7.09
N SER A 127 -13.62 12.17 8.33
CA SER A 127 -12.42 12.85 8.81
C SER A 127 -11.18 12.08 8.30
N VAL A 128 -11.11 10.76 8.48
CA VAL A 128 -9.95 9.90 8.21
C VAL A 128 -9.66 9.65 6.73
N ALA A 129 -10.68 9.66 5.86
CA ALA A 129 -10.60 9.40 4.43
C ALA A 129 -11.80 10.01 3.67
N ASP A 130 -11.72 10.10 2.33
CA ASP A 130 -12.88 10.42 1.49
C ASP A 130 -13.83 9.20 1.40
N TYR A 131 -14.45 8.82 2.53
CA TYR A 131 -15.22 7.59 2.64
C TYR A 131 -16.60 7.83 3.25
N GLU A 132 -17.63 7.19 2.68
CA GLU A 132 -19.04 7.49 2.97
C GLU A 132 -19.87 6.29 3.50
N ASP A 133 -19.30 5.08 3.56
CA ASP A 133 -20.06 3.87 3.95
C ASP A 133 -20.12 3.63 5.47
N GLU A 134 -21.13 2.88 5.90
CA GLU A 134 -21.44 2.49 7.29
C GLU A 134 -20.50 1.40 7.85
N VAL A 135 -19.19 1.60 7.78
CA VAL A 135 -18.20 0.73 8.46
C VAL A 135 -17.98 1.21 9.90
N SER A 136 -17.61 0.31 10.81
CA SER A 136 -17.16 0.66 12.17
C SER A 136 -16.14 1.81 12.14
N GLU A 137 -16.40 2.86 12.92
CA GLU A 137 -15.59 4.08 12.89
C GLU A 137 -14.13 3.82 13.32
N PRO A 138 -13.14 4.42 12.65
CA PRO A 138 -11.73 4.26 12.99
C PRO A 138 -11.40 4.84 14.36
N ILE A 139 -10.52 4.17 15.10
CA ILE A 139 -10.14 4.54 16.46
C ILE A 139 -8.76 5.19 16.46
N LEU A 140 -8.72 6.51 16.64
CA LEU A 140 -7.48 7.28 16.72
C LEU A 140 -6.76 6.97 18.04
N SER A 141 -5.70 6.18 17.95
CA SER A 141 -4.90 5.67 19.08
C SER A 141 -3.47 6.21 19.04
N TRP A 142 -2.66 5.94 20.08
CA TRP A 142 -1.37 6.62 20.26
C TRP A 142 -0.26 5.68 20.74
N PHE A 143 0.92 5.73 20.10
CA PHE A 143 2.17 5.24 20.66
C PHE A 143 2.78 6.30 21.57
N VAL A 144 2.78 6.03 22.87
CA VAL A 144 3.04 7.03 23.90
C VAL A 144 4.42 6.82 24.52
N SER A 145 5.21 7.89 24.59
CA SER A 145 6.54 7.87 25.18
C SER A 145 6.76 9.04 26.12
N SER A 146 7.73 8.90 27.04
CA SER A 146 8.14 9.97 27.95
C SER A 146 9.63 10.28 27.83
N VAL A 147 9.96 11.56 27.73
CA VAL A 147 11.34 12.05 27.55
C VAL A 147 11.62 13.17 28.53
N ALA A 148 12.66 13.01 29.35
CA ALA A 148 13.09 14.04 30.28
C ALA A 148 14.00 15.07 29.59
N PHE A 149 13.70 16.34 29.78
CA PHE A 149 14.51 17.48 29.37
C PHE A 149 14.91 18.30 30.61
N LYS A 150 16.17 18.67 30.72
CA LYS A 150 16.61 19.78 31.58
C LYS A 150 16.17 21.10 30.95
N LYS A 151 16.24 22.18 31.73
CA LYS A 151 16.18 23.54 31.17
C LYS A 151 17.29 23.72 30.14
N ASP A 152 16.97 24.36 29.01
CA ASP A 152 17.91 24.66 27.92
C ASP A 152 18.54 23.40 27.25
N GLU A 153 17.92 22.23 27.41
CA GLU A 153 18.41 20.98 26.79
C GLU A 153 17.79 20.76 25.42
N THR A 154 18.66 20.49 24.43
CA THR A 154 18.28 19.98 23.11
C THR A 154 18.47 18.47 23.06
N LYS A 155 17.52 17.75 22.44
CA LYS A 155 17.57 16.30 22.21
C LYS A 155 17.20 15.92 20.79
N THR A 156 17.84 14.88 20.27
CA THR A 156 17.43 14.25 19.01
C THR A 156 16.44 13.14 19.31
N ILE A 157 15.27 13.17 18.67
CA ILE A 157 14.25 12.13 18.81
C ILE A 157 13.99 11.56 17.42
N LYS A 158 14.17 10.24 17.27
CA LYS A 158 13.97 9.54 16.00
C LYS A 158 12.90 8.47 16.14
N ILE A 159 11.91 8.51 15.26
CA ILE A 159 10.83 7.53 15.19
C ILE A 159 10.93 6.80 13.85
N ILE A 160 10.83 5.47 13.87
CA ILE A 160 10.89 4.60 12.69
C ILE A 160 9.73 3.61 12.77
N TYR A 161 8.99 3.45 11.67
CA TYR A 161 7.85 2.52 11.60
C TYR A 161 7.53 2.10 10.16
N LYS A 162 6.61 1.16 10.01
CA LYS A 162 5.90 0.87 8.76
C LYS A 162 4.46 1.35 8.89
N SER A 163 3.93 1.94 7.82
CA SER A 163 2.52 2.33 7.70
C SER A 163 1.91 1.52 6.55
N SER A 164 0.90 0.72 6.87
CA SER A 164 0.04 0.10 5.86
C SER A 164 -0.79 1.18 5.17
N TYR A 165 -0.91 1.09 3.84
CA TYR A 165 -1.70 2.07 3.10
C TYR A 165 -3.18 1.98 3.45
N PHE A 166 -3.83 3.15 3.50
CA PHE A 166 -5.28 3.20 3.51
C PHE A 166 -5.83 2.93 2.11
N GLY A 167 -6.77 2.00 2.00
CA GLY A 167 -7.44 1.63 0.76
C GLY A 167 -8.68 0.81 1.09
N GLY A 168 -9.41 0.36 0.07
CA GLY A 168 -10.58 -0.49 0.27
C GLY A 168 -11.30 -0.84 -1.01
N GLU A 169 -12.40 -1.57 -0.83
CA GLU A 169 -13.25 -2.13 -1.89
C GLU A 169 -14.72 -1.83 -1.56
N HIS A 170 -15.50 -1.45 -2.57
CA HIS A 170 -16.97 -1.54 -2.51
C HIS A 170 -17.47 -2.31 -3.74
N GLY A 171 -18.48 -3.15 -3.55
CA GLY A 171 -18.98 -4.04 -4.60
C GLY A 171 -20.50 -4.09 -4.70
N VAL A 172 -21.00 -4.26 -5.92
CA VAL A 172 -22.40 -4.56 -6.23
C VAL A 172 -22.45 -5.67 -7.27
N SER A 173 -23.40 -6.61 -7.12
CA SER A 173 -23.53 -7.87 -7.90
C SER A 173 -22.71 -7.95 -9.21
N GLY A 174 -21.57 -8.63 -9.15
CA GLY A 174 -20.69 -8.87 -10.31
C GLY A 174 -19.71 -7.75 -10.66
N THR A 175 -19.65 -6.67 -9.88
CA THR A 175 -18.70 -5.55 -10.01
C THR A 175 -18.07 -5.22 -8.66
N SER A 176 -16.74 -5.14 -8.60
CA SER A 176 -15.97 -4.70 -7.43
C SER A 176 -15.11 -3.49 -7.79
N ASN A 177 -15.20 -2.41 -7.03
CA ASN A 177 -14.42 -1.19 -7.21
C ASN A 177 -13.41 -1.06 -6.07
N TYR A 178 -12.13 -1.07 -6.42
CA TYR A 178 -11.01 -0.88 -5.49
C TYR A 178 -10.49 0.55 -5.57
N TRP A 179 -10.41 1.23 -4.43
CA TRP A 179 -9.81 2.56 -4.38
C TRP A 179 -8.28 2.50 -4.57
N ALA A 180 -7.69 3.65 -4.90
CA ALA A 180 -6.25 3.81 -4.86
C ALA A 180 -5.75 3.72 -3.41
N ASP A 181 -4.65 3.03 -3.21
CA ASP A 181 -3.95 2.99 -1.93
C ASP A 181 -3.33 4.35 -1.63
N ARG A 182 -3.49 4.83 -0.40
CA ARG A 182 -3.03 6.14 0.06
C ARG A 182 -2.16 6.02 1.31
N PHE A 183 -1.08 6.78 1.34
CA PHE A 183 -0.30 7.08 2.54
C PHE A 183 -0.59 8.51 3.00
N ARG A 184 -0.60 8.75 4.32
CA ARG A 184 -0.72 10.08 4.90
C ARG A 184 0.32 10.27 6.01
N TYR A 185 1.09 11.36 5.97
CA TYR A 185 1.90 11.87 7.08
C TYR A 185 1.65 13.36 7.20
N LEU A 186 1.38 13.88 8.39
CA LEU A 186 0.49 15.02 8.48
C LEU A 186 1.07 16.06 9.45
N LEU A 187 1.95 16.90 8.90
CA LEU A 187 2.79 17.84 9.63
C LEU A 187 2.02 18.77 10.60
N SER A 188 0.72 19.00 10.37
CA SER A 188 -0.10 19.96 11.12
C SER A 188 -0.16 19.75 12.64
N THR A 189 0.10 18.56 13.18
CA THR A 189 0.17 18.39 14.65
C THR A 189 1.44 18.93 15.27
N GLY A 190 2.44 19.30 14.46
CA GLY A 190 3.61 20.08 14.89
C GLY A 190 3.20 21.38 15.57
N ALA A 191 2.04 21.95 15.20
CA ALA A 191 1.45 23.14 15.81
C ALA A 191 1.01 22.95 17.28
N THR A 192 1.15 21.75 17.87
CA THR A 192 0.96 21.54 19.31
C THR A 192 2.19 21.84 20.17
N TRP A 193 3.35 21.99 19.54
CA TRP A 193 4.59 22.39 20.20
C TRP A 193 4.74 23.91 20.26
N LYS A 194 5.78 24.39 20.95
CA LYS A 194 6.03 25.82 21.06
C LYS A 194 6.58 26.37 19.73
N GLY A 195 5.79 27.21 19.08
CA GLY A 195 6.20 27.97 17.90
C GLY A 195 6.28 27.15 16.60
N PRO A 196 6.82 27.74 15.52
CA PRO A 196 6.98 27.06 14.24
C PRO A 196 8.08 25.99 14.27
N ILE A 197 8.02 25.06 13.32
CA ILE A 197 9.13 24.17 13.01
C ILE A 197 10.21 25.00 12.32
N LYS A 198 11.34 25.25 13.00
CA LYS A 198 12.35 26.23 12.55
C LYS A 198 12.93 25.88 11.17
N GLN A 199 13.11 24.61 10.86
CA GLN A 199 13.51 24.11 9.53
C GLN A 199 13.18 22.63 9.37
N GLY A 200 13.13 22.14 8.13
CA GLY A 200 12.91 20.73 7.90
C GLY A 200 12.91 20.30 6.44
N THR A 201 12.79 18.98 6.25
CA THR A 201 12.71 18.33 4.94
C THR A 201 11.69 17.20 4.95
N VAL A 202 10.99 17.02 3.82
CA VAL A 202 10.23 15.82 3.52
C VAL A 202 10.81 15.19 2.26
N ASN A 203 11.28 13.96 2.36
CA ASN A 203 11.76 13.15 1.25
C ASN A 203 10.83 11.96 1.05
N ILE A 204 10.33 11.76 -0.15
CA ILE A 204 9.50 10.61 -0.53
C ILE A 204 10.23 9.85 -1.63
N ILE A 205 10.55 8.58 -1.39
CA ILE A 205 11.26 7.70 -2.31
C ILE A 205 10.28 6.64 -2.82
N ALA A 206 9.98 6.67 -4.12
CA ALA A 206 9.31 5.58 -4.80
C ALA A 206 10.30 4.42 -5.00
N ALA A 207 10.37 3.50 -4.03
CA ALA A 207 11.31 2.38 -4.06
C ALA A 207 10.83 1.25 -4.98
N ALA A 208 9.52 0.97 -4.98
CA ALA A 208 8.93 -0.10 -5.79
C ALA A 208 7.54 0.23 -6.39
N VAL A 209 7.09 1.47 -6.20
CA VAL A 209 5.95 2.06 -6.94
C VAL A 209 6.47 2.89 -8.11
N ASN A 210 5.65 3.10 -9.15
CA ASN A 210 6.05 3.91 -10.30
C ASN A 210 5.95 5.41 -9.96
N PRO A 211 7.07 6.17 -9.87
CA PRO A 211 7.04 7.58 -9.48
C PRO A 211 6.22 8.46 -10.44
N ASN A 212 6.04 8.03 -11.70
CA ASN A 212 5.28 8.80 -12.69
C ASN A 212 3.77 8.48 -12.69
N GLU A 213 3.32 7.55 -11.83
CA GLU A 213 1.90 7.21 -11.69
C GLU A 213 1.32 7.56 -10.30
N ILE A 214 2.13 7.99 -9.32
CA ILE A 214 1.65 8.47 -8.01
C ILE A 214 1.22 9.96 -8.06
N SER A 215 0.35 10.35 -7.12
CA SER A 215 0.03 11.77 -6.83
C SER A 215 0.49 12.09 -5.42
N ILE A 216 1.10 13.26 -5.23
CA ILE A 216 1.52 13.78 -3.92
C ILE A 216 0.78 15.10 -3.68
N THR A 217 0.31 15.34 -2.47
CA THR A 217 -0.31 16.61 -2.03
C THR A 217 0.38 17.06 -0.74
N PRO A 218 0.70 18.36 -0.56
CA PRO A 218 0.57 19.47 -1.53
C PRO A 218 1.60 19.40 -2.67
N THR A 219 1.14 19.32 -3.92
CA THR A 219 1.98 19.03 -5.10
C THR A 219 3.06 20.09 -5.32
N GLU A 220 2.72 21.36 -5.11
CA GLU A 220 3.56 22.53 -5.42
C GLU A 220 4.80 22.66 -4.52
N ARG A 221 4.86 21.89 -3.42
CA ARG A 221 5.98 21.90 -2.48
C ARG A 221 7.10 20.93 -2.84
N PHE A 222 6.80 19.92 -3.64
CA PHE A 222 7.72 18.85 -3.97
C PHE A 222 8.43 19.06 -5.30
N LYS A 223 9.74 18.79 -5.32
CA LYS A 223 10.54 18.68 -6.54
C LYS A 223 10.86 17.21 -6.80
N GLN A 224 10.40 16.68 -7.92
CA GLN A 224 10.75 15.33 -8.35
C GLN A 224 12.15 15.30 -9.01
N ASN A 225 12.97 14.34 -8.61
CA ASN A 225 14.21 13.97 -9.28
C ASN A 225 14.27 12.43 -9.37
N GLY A 226 13.99 11.89 -10.56
CA GLY A 226 13.87 10.44 -10.77
C GLY A 226 12.74 9.84 -9.93
N ASN A 227 13.09 9.00 -8.94
CA ASN A 227 12.16 8.37 -8.02
C ASN A 227 12.05 9.06 -6.65
N ASN A 228 12.78 10.16 -6.43
CA ASN A 228 12.75 10.92 -5.19
C ASN A 228 11.96 12.22 -5.35
N PHE A 229 11.18 12.58 -4.34
CA PHE A 229 10.44 13.84 -4.25
C PHE A 229 10.84 14.54 -2.97
N THR A 230 11.43 15.73 -3.07
CA THR A 230 11.89 16.49 -1.91
C THR A 230 11.17 17.82 -1.78
N TRP A 231 10.70 18.10 -0.57
CA TRP A 231 10.26 19.40 -0.09
C TRP A 231 11.20 19.84 1.04
N SER A 232 11.60 21.10 1.07
CA SER A 232 12.38 21.71 2.16
C SER A 232 11.68 22.99 2.63
N PHE A 233 11.70 23.26 3.93
CA PHE A 233 11.02 24.41 4.53
C PHE A 233 11.83 25.03 5.68
N THR A 234 11.50 26.28 5.99
CA THR A 234 12.03 27.05 7.12
C THR A 234 10.90 27.82 7.78
N ASN A 235 10.90 27.90 9.11
CA ASN A 235 9.91 28.58 9.93
C ASN A 235 8.45 28.23 9.56
N LEU A 236 8.18 26.94 9.42
CA LEU A 236 6.85 26.43 9.06
C LEU A 236 5.95 26.46 10.30
N GLU A 237 4.87 27.22 10.24
CA GLU A 237 3.71 27.05 11.14
C GLU A 237 2.79 26.03 10.48
N PRO A 238 2.79 24.75 10.92
CA PRO A 238 2.21 23.69 10.12
C PRO A 238 0.68 23.64 10.27
N GLU A 239 -0.01 23.80 9.16
CA GLU A 239 -1.46 23.70 9.00
C GLU A 239 -1.85 22.43 8.23
N ARG A 240 -3.14 22.11 8.21
CA ARG A 240 -3.68 20.92 7.52
C ARG A 240 -3.39 20.88 6.01
N LYS A 241 -3.17 22.05 5.39
CA LYS A 241 -2.73 22.18 3.98
C LYS A 241 -1.27 21.73 3.75
N ASP A 242 -0.52 21.59 4.84
CA ASP A 242 0.88 21.16 4.85
C ASP A 242 0.98 19.64 5.14
N ASP A 243 -0.14 18.98 5.44
CA ASP A 243 -0.20 17.53 5.58
C ASP A 243 0.09 16.85 4.23
N VAL A 244 0.92 15.81 4.26
CA VAL A 244 1.39 15.06 3.10
C VAL A 244 0.48 13.87 2.83
N GLU A 245 -0.22 13.86 1.70
CA GLU A 245 -0.87 12.66 1.15
C GLU A 245 -0.07 12.15 -0.06
N VAL A 246 0.07 10.83 -0.15
CA VAL A 246 0.52 10.16 -1.38
C VAL A 246 -0.54 9.15 -1.81
N SER A 247 -1.18 9.37 -2.95
CA SER A 247 -2.02 8.37 -3.63
C SER A 247 -1.18 7.59 -4.63
N LEU A 248 -1.20 6.26 -4.55
CA LEU A 248 -0.56 5.40 -5.54
C LEU A 248 -1.31 5.35 -6.88
N ASN A 249 -2.52 5.93 -6.94
CA ASN A 249 -3.43 5.93 -8.10
C ASN A 249 -3.67 4.55 -8.73
N ASN A 250 -3.52 3.49 -7.94
CA ASN A 250 -3.58 2.09 -8.35
C ASN A 250 -4.97 1.46 -8.15
N GLY A 251 -6.01 2.30 -8.06
CA GLY A 251 -7.42 1.86 -8.01
C GLY A 251 -7.89 1.29 -9.34
N PHE A 252 -8.85 0.36 -9.30
CA PHE A 252 -9.38 -0.34 -10.46
C PHE A 252 -10.77 -0.91 -10.19
N THR A 253 -11.53 -1.18 -11.25
CA THR A 253 -12.79 -1.93 -11.20
C THR A 253 -12.57 -3.33 -11.77
N LEU A 254 -13.01 -4.36 -11.05
CA LEU A 254 -13.27 -5.70 -11.60
C LEU A 254 -14.72 -5.79 -12.03
N VAL A 255 -14.97 -6.33 -13.23
CA VAL A 255 -16.32 -6.69 -13.68
C VAL A 255 -16.33 -8.13 -14.16
N ARG A 256 -17.28 -8.92 -13.68
CA ARG A 256 -17.47 -10.30 -14.12
C ARG A 256 -17.91 -10.35 -15.59
N PRO A 257 -17.23 -11.10 -16.47
CA PRO A 257 -17.64 -11.25 -17.86
C PRO A 257 -19.01 -11.95 -17.98
N PRO A 258 -19.85 -11.56 -18.96
CA PRO A 258 -21.12 -12.23 -19.20
C PRO A 258 -20.93 -13.63 -19.80
N GLY A 259 -21.88 -14.54 -19.53
CA GLY A 259 -22.04 -15.79 -20.29
C GLY A 259 -21.28 -17.03 -19.78
N GLN A 260 -21.17 -17.23 -18.47
CA GLN A 260 -20.51 -18.41 -17.87
C GLN A 260 -19.10 -18.71 -18.45
N LEU A 261 -18.31 -17.66 -18.69
CA LEU A 261 -16.85 -17.84 -18.71
C LEU A 261 -16.40 -18.40 -17.35
N ASP A 262 -15.23 -19.04 -17.33
CA ASP A 262 -14.68 -19.65 -16.11
C ASP A 262 -14.71 -18.68 -14.92
N HIS A 263 -14.89 -19.23 -13.72
CA HIS A 263 -14.96 -18.46 -12.47
C HIS A 263 -13.64 -17.74 -12.10
N THR A 264 -12.65 -17.80 -12.99
CA THR A 264 -11.29 -17.30 -12.87
C THR A 264 -10.98 -16.14 -13.81
N SER A 265 -11.97 -15.64 -14.57
CA SER A 265 -11.79 -14.57 -15.55
C SER A 265 -12.54 -13.27 -15.19
N TRP A 266 -11.89 -12.13 -15.43
CA TRP A 266 -12.37 -10.79 -15.03
C TRP A 266 -12.09 -9.75 -16.12
N TYR A 267 -12.97 -8.77 -16.28
CA TYR A 267 -12.58 -7.50 -16.90
C TYR A 267 -11.98 -6.58 -15.86
N VAL A 268 -10.85 -5.94 -16.16
CA VAL A 268 -10.19 -4.97 -15.26
C VAL A 268 -10.13 -3.61 -15.92
N PHE A 269 -10.69 -2.59 -15.25
CA PHE A 269 -10.69 -1.21 -15.71
C PHE A 269 -9.85 -0.35 -14.75
N ASN A 270 -8.79 0.29 -15.26
CA ASN A 270 -7.98 1.23 -14.50
C ASN A 270 -7.88 2.52 -15.33
N LYS A 271 -8.59 3.57 -14.90
CA LYS A 271 -8.76 4.82 -15.64
C LYS A 271 -9.26 4.56 -17.08
N ASP A 272 -8.46 4.89 -18.09
CA ASP A 272 -8.68 4.68 -19.52
C ASP A 272 -8.15 3.33 -20.05
N LYS A 273 -7.48 2.54 -19.21
CA LYS A 273 -6.87 1.25 -19.55
C LYS A 273 -7.86 0.10 -19.25
N TYR A 274 -8.15 -0.71 -20.27
CA TYR A 274 -9.08 -1.84 -20.18
C TYR A 274 -8.38 -3.18 -20.45
N TYR A 275 -8.70 -4.19 -19.65
CA TYR A 275 -8.08 -5.50 -19.72
C TYR A 275 -9.09 -6.65 -19.56
N PHE A 276 -8.71 -7.83 -20.04
CA PHE A 276 -9.35 -9.10 -19.76
C PHE A 276 -8.31 -10.05 -19.16
N ASP A 277 -8.58 -10.48 -17.94
CA ASP A 277 -7.74 -11.32 -17.09
C ASP A 277 -8.32 -12.72 -17.06
N PHE A 278 -7.50 -13.76 -17.23
CA PHE A 278 -7.95 -15.14 -17.37
C PHE A 278 -6.87 -16.17 -17.00
N HIS A 279 -7.34 -17.35 -16.55
CA HIS A 279 -6.51 -18.51 -16.19
C HIS A 279 -6.78 -19.73 -17.12
N ASN A 280 -7.30 -19.47 -18.32
CA ASN A 280 -7.83 -20.50 -19.22
C ASN A 280 -6.76 -21.26 -20.03
N TYR A 281 -5.86 -21.92 -19.30
CA TYR A 281 -4.77 -22.75 -19.81
C TYR A 281 -4.70 -24.10 -19.07
N GLN A 282 -3.74 -24.93 -19.43
CA GLN A 282 -3.25 -26.08 -18.66
C GLN A 282 -1.78 -25.83 -18.31
N ALA A 283 -1.34 -26.22 -17.11
CA ALA A 283 0.03 -26.04 -16.63
C ALA A 283 0.73 -27.40 -16.44
N LYS A 284 1.99 -27.48 -16.86
CA LYS A 284 2.91 -28.58 -16.55
C LYS A 284 4.23 -28.00 -16.06
N ALA A 285 4.82 -28.58 -15.03
CA ALA A 285 6.13 -28.18 -14.52
C ALA A 285 7.23 -29.18 -14.91
N SER A 286 8.49 -28.74 -14.94
CA SER A 286 9.67 -29.61 -15.08
C SER A 286 9.85 -30.54 -13.88
N SER A 287 9.52 -30.06 -12.67
CA SER A 287 9.45 -30.85 -11.45
C SER A 287 8.35 -30.33 -10.50
N VAL A 288 8.01 -31.15 -9.51
CA VAL A 288 7.05 -30.83 -8.44
C VAL A 288 7.56 -31.47 -7.15
N LEU A 289 7.55 -30.72 -6.04
CA LEU A 289 7.95 -31.23 -4.73
C LEU A 289 7.09 -32.44 -4.31
N GLN A 290 7.68 -33.43 -3.66
CA GLN A 290 6.98 -34.66 -3.27
C GLN A 290 5.92 -34.41 -2.17
N GLY A 291 4.69 -34.07 -2.60
CA GLY A 291 3.49 -33.96 -1.75
C GLY A 291 2.23 -34.59 -2.36
N LYS A 292 2.40 -35.37 -3.45
CA LYS A 292 1.40 -36.02 -4.34
C LYS A 292 0.30 -35.14 -4.96
N ASP A 293 -0.22 -34.12 -4.28
CA ASP A 293 -1.19 -33.16 -4.82
C ASP A 293 -1.03 -31.72 -4.29
N GLU A 294 -0.33 -31.51 -3.16
CA GLU A 294 -0.27 -30.19 -2.50
C GLU A 294 0.44 -29.09 -3.31
N TYR A 295 1.40 -29.46 -4.18
CA TYR A 295 2.33 -28.52 -4.83
C TYR A 295 2.33 -28.55 -6.37
N LYS A 296 1.30 -29.14 -6.98
CA LYS A 296 1.21 -29.37 -8.43
C LYS A 296 1.21 -28.09 -9.27
N ALA A 297 1.67 -28.21 -10.52
CA ALA A 297 1.75 -27.09 -11.47
C ALA A 297 0.41 -26.33 -11.67
N MET A 298 -0.73 -27.00 -11.59
CA MET A 298 -2.06 -26.38 -11.75
C MET A 298 -2.51 -25.51 -10.57
N ASN A 299 -1.78 -25.50 -9.46
CA ASN A 299 -2.05 -24.59 -8.35
C ASN A 299 -1.83 -23.12 -8.73
N VAL A 300 -1.05 -22.83 -9.78
CA VAL A 300 -0.81 -21.46 -10.29
C VAL A 300 -1.99 -20.84 -11.05
N ALA A 301 -3.19 -21.39 -10.89
CA ALA A 301 -4.40 -21.02 -11.62
C ALA A 301 -5.70 -21.36 -10.85
N ASP A 302 -5.62 -21.58 -9.54
CA ASP A 302 -6.74 -22.08 -8.72
C ASP A 302 -7.46 -20.98 -7.90
N LEU A 303 -6.93 -19.75 -7.94
CA LEU A 303 -7.31 -18.57 -7.16
C LEU A 303 -7.33 -18.80 -5.64
N SER A 304 -6.50 -19.71 -5.12
CA SER A 304 -6.33 -19.96 -3.70
C SER A 304 -5.01 -19.40 -3.18
N SER A 305 -5.12 -18.52 -2.18
CA SER A 305 -3.98 -18.01 -1.41
C SER A 305 -3.29 -19.07 -0.53
N ARG A 306 -3.76 -20.32 -0.53
CA ARG A 306 -3.30 -21.42 0.34
C ARG A 306 -2.50 -22.49 -0.41
N SER A 307 -2.40 -22.36 -1.72
CA SER A 307 -1.72 -23.29 -2.63
C SER A 307 -0.59 -22.57 -3.38
N ALA A 308 0.32 -23.35 -3.96
CA ALA A 308 1.37 -22.89 -4.85
C ALA A 308 1.85 -24.06 -5.70
N TRP A 309 2.46 -23.78 -6.85
CA TRP A 309 3.46 -24.70 -7.39
C TRP A 309 4.74 -24.55 -6.58
N VAL A 310 5.32 -25.69 -6.21
CA VAL A 310 6.66 -25.78 -5.63
C VAL A 310 7.45 -26.76 -6.48
N GLU A 311 8.61 -26.33 -6.96
CA GLU A 311 9.53 -27.20 -7.69
C GLU A 311 10.09 -28.31 -6.79
N GLY A 312 10.61 -29.38 -7.38
CA GLY A 312 11.00 -30.59 -6.66
C GLY A 312 12.43 -31.05 -6.90
N VAL A 313 13.33 -30.17 -7.35
CA VAL A 313 14.75 -30.50 -7.45
C VAL A 313 15.47 -30.22 -6.14
N LYS A 314 16.71 -30.71 -6.01
CA LYS A 314 17.53 -30.40 -4.85
C LYS A 314 18.19 -29.03 -5.03
N GLY A 315 17.92 -28.10 -4.13
CA GLY A 315 18.47 -26.75 -4.13
C GLY A 315 17.45 -25.74 -4.64
N ASP A 316 17.92 -24.66 -5.27
CA ASP A 316 17.15 -23.42 -5.43
C ASP A 316 16.07 -23.41 -6.52
N GLY A 317 15.84 -24.52 -7.24
CA GLY A 317 14.93 -24.54 -8.39
C GLY A 317 15.38 -23.69 -9.60
N ILE A 318 16.61 -23.18 -9.63
CA ILE A 318 17.11 -22.38 -10.77
C ILE A 318 17.22 -23.29 -12.00
N GLY A 319 16.57 -22.90 -13.10
CA GLY A 319 16.41 -23.72 -14.30
C GLY A 319 15.07 -24.45 -14.38
N GLU A 320 14.34 -24.58 -13.27
CA GLU A 320 13.00 -25.16 -13.26
C GLU A 320 11.99 -24.23 -13.92
N SER A 321 10.91 -24.82 -14.44
CA SER A 321 9.97 -24.11 -15.29
C SER A 321 8.54 -24.63 -15.23
N ILE A 322 7.61 -23.74 -15.51
CA ILE A 322 6.21 -24.06 -15.84
C ILE A 322 5.96 -23.75 -17.32
N THR A 323 5.31 -24.69 -18.00
CA THR A 323 4.74 -24.54 -19.34
C THR A 323 3.24 -24.39 -19.23
N LEU A 324 2.71 -23.28 -19.74
CA LEU A 324 1.29 -22.99 -19.89
C LEU A 324 0.86 -23.25 -21.34
N THR A 325 -0.10 -24.15 -21.55
CA THR A 325 -0.74 -24.38 -22.85
C THR A 325 -2.15 -23.83 -22.82
N LEU A 326 -2.41 -22.78 -23.59
CA LEU A 326 -3.70 -22.08 -23.62
C LEU A 326 -4.75 -22.95 -24.32
N LYS A 327 -5.97 -23.05 -23.76
CA LYS A 327 -7.01 -23.94 -24.32
C LYS A 327 -7.52 -23.49 -25.69
N LYS A 328 -7.33 -22.21 -26.04
CA LYS A 328 -7.54 -21.62 -27.36
C LYS A 328 -6.49 -20.53 -27.58
N PRO A 329 -5.89 -20.40 -28.79
CA PRO A 329 -4.95 -19.32 -29.06
C PRO A 329 -5.60 -17.94 -28.87
N ILE A 330 -5.01 -17.11 -28.01
CA ILE A 330 -5.50 -15.76 -27.73
C ILE A 330 -4.33 -14.80 -27.49
N LYS A 331 -4.48 -13.54 -27.90
CA LYS A 331 -3.47 -12.50 -27.67
C LYS A 331 -3.31 -12.25 -26.16
N VAL A 332 -2.10 -12.46 -25.65
CA VAL A 332 -1.67 -12.06 -24.31
C VAL A 332 -0.82 -10.79 -24.44
N ASN A 333 -1.00 -9.84 -23.52
CA ASN A 333 -0.21 -8.61 -23.45
C ASN A 333 0.64 -8.54 -22.18
N GLN A 334 0.16 -9.10 -21.08
CA GLN A 334 0.86 -9.13 -19.81
C GLN A 334 0.69 -10.50 -19.13
N ILE A 335 1.67 -10.89 -18.32
CA ILE A 335 1.61 -12.06 -17.43
C ILE A 335 1.75 -11.52 -16.01
N GLY A 336 0.77 -11.79 -15.15
CA GLY A 336 0.88 -11.53 -13.71
C GLY A 336 1.48 -12.74 -13.02
N ILE A 337 2.44 -12.54 -12.12
CA ILE A 337 3.00 -13.62 -11.29
C ILE A 337 2.89 -13.22 -9.82
N ILE A 338 2.40 -14.13 -8.97
CA ILE A 338 2.53 -14.05 -7.52
C ILE A 338 3.68 -15.00 -7.09
N PRO A 339 4.91 -14.49 -6.89
CA PRO A 339 6.05 -15.32 -6.49
C PRO A 339 5.94 -15.75 -5.02
N GLY A 340 6.68 -16.78 -4.63
CA GLY A 340 6.69 -17.28 -3.26
C GLY A 340 5.45 -18.13 -2.91
N TYR A 341 5.31 -18.50 -1.64
CA TYR A 341 4.16 -19.25 -1.11
C TYR A 341 3.31 -18.37 -0.19
N THR A 342 2.15 -17.93 -0.68
CA THR A 342 1.30 -16.91 -0.02
C THR A 342 0.39 -17.41 1.10
N LYS A 343 0.48 -18.68 1.50
CA LYS A 343 -0.34 -19.27 2.58
C LYS A 343 -0.19 -18.58 3.95
N SER A 344 0.98 -18.02 4.22
CA SER A 344 1.25 -17.17 5.39
C SER A 344 2.50 -16.33 5.16
N ARG A 345 2.67 -15.26 5.94
CA ARG A 345 3.81 -14.33 5.74
C ARG A 345 5.12 -15.02 6.09
N GLU A 346 5.04 -15.88 7.08
CA GLU A 346 6.08 -16.75 7.59
C GLU A 346 6.53 -17.72 6.50
N LEU A 347 5.60 -18.38 5.79
CA LEU A 347 5.94 -19.27 4.67
C LEU A 347 6.54 -18.51 3.48
N TYR A 348 6.00 -17.34 3.13
CA TYR A 348 6.53 -16.51 2.04
C TYR A 348 8.02 -16.19 2.24
N PHE A 349 8.44 -15.82 3.46
CA PHE A 349 9.85 -15.55 3.80
C PHE A 349 10.65 -16.80 4.23
N ALA A 350 10.01 -17.95 4.47
CA ALA A 350 10.68 -19.21 4.76
C ALA A 350 11.20 -19.89 3.48
N ASN A 351 10.43 -19.83 2.40
CA ASN A 351 10.74 -20.40 1.09
C ASN A 351 11.51 -19.45 0.16
N ASN A 352 12.11 -19.99 -0.89
CA ASN A 352 12.68 -19.20 -1.96
C ASN A 352 11.56 -18.51 -2.78
N ARG A 353 11.81 -17.27 -3.19
CA ARG A 353 10.90 -16.46 -3.99
C ARG A 353 11.56 -16.17 -5.34
N VAL A 354 10.79 -16.22 -6.42
CA VAL A 354 11.34 -15.97 -7.77
C VAL A 354 11.79 -14.51 -7.90
N ALA A 355 13.07 -14.30 -8.21
CA ALA A 355 13.68 -12.97 -8.41
C ALA A 355 13.83 -12.61 -9.89
N GLU A 356 13.90 -13.60 -10.78
CA GLU A 356 13.97 -13.39 -12.22
C GLU A 356 13.39 -14.59 -12.97
N VAL A 357 12.62 -14.30 -14.02
CA VAL A 357 12.09 -15.29 -14.96
C VAL A 357 12.57 -15.03 -16.38
N LYS A 358 12.84 -16.10 -17.11
CA LYS A 358 12.90 -16.12 -18.58
C LYS A 358 11.58 -16.67 -19.11
N ILE A 359 10.90 -15.91 -19.96
CA ILE A 359 9.62 -16.28 -20.57
C ILE A 359 9.86 -16.51 -22.07
N VAL A 360 9.50 -17.70 -22.56
CA VAL A 360 9.51 -18.05 -23.98
C VAL A 360 8.06 -18.25 -24.43
N ILE A 361 7.66 -17.64 -25.55
CA ILE A 361 6.31 -17.69 -26.12
C ILE A 361 6.37 -18.29 -27.51
N ASP A 362 5.58 -19.34 -27.74
CA ASP A 362 5.46 -20.07 -29.01
C ASP A 362 6.82 -20.32 -29.70
N ASP A 363 7.84 -20.67 -28.90
CA ASP A 363 9.25 -20.89 -29.27
C ASP A 363 9.93 -19.79 -30.12
N THR A 364 9.31 -18.61 -30.23
CA THR A 364 9.69 -17.56 -31.20
C THR A 364 9.92 -16.19 -30.56
N TYR A 365 9.48 -15.98 -29.31
CA TYR A 365 9.69 -14.74 -28.59
C TYR A 365 10.18 -15.02 -27.17
N THR A 366 11.31 -14.41 -26.78
CA THR A 366 11.90 -14.58 -25.45
C THR A 366 12.10 -13.23 -24.77
N ILE A 367 11.74 -13.14 -23.49
CA ILE A 367 12.08 -12.01 -22.61
C ILE A 367 12.61 -12.53 -21.27
N THR A 368 13.49 -11.76 -20.63
CA THR A 368 13.88 -11.97 -19.23
C THR A 368 13.40 -10.78 -18.41
N LYS A 369 12.85 -11.05 -17.22
CA LYS A 369 12.27 -10.04 -16.33
C LYS A 369 12.56 -10.35 -14.88
N SER A 370 13.08 -9.35 -14.17
CA SER A 370 13.24 -9.39 -12.72
C SER A 370 11.91 -9.11 -12.02
N LEU A 371 11.69 -9.77 -10.89
CA LEU A 371 10.60 -9.54 -9.96
C LEU A 371 11.16 -8.91 -8.69
N ALA A 372 10.42 -7.99 -8.08
CA ALA A 372 10.83 -7.36 -6.82
C ALA A 372 10.63 -8.34 -5.65
N ASP A 373 11.48 -8.28 -4.62
CA ASP A 373 11.28 -9.05 -3.38
C ASP A 373 10.22 -8.40 -2.48
N GLU A 374 9.00 -8.34 -2.99
CA GLU A 374 7.88 -7.69 -2.33
C GLU A 374 6.76 -8.68 -2.05
N TYR A 375 6.55 -8.86 -0.75
CA TYR A 375 5.34 -9.38 -0.18
C TYR A 375 4.21 -8.37 -0.41
N VAL A 376 3.16 -8.78 -1.11
CA VAL A 376 1.96 -7.96 -1.39
C VAL A 376 0.73 -8.84 -1.22
N SER A 377 -0.41 -8.23 -0.85
CA SER A 377 -1.76 -8.82 -0.69
C SER A 377 -1.92 -10.29 -1.10
N PHE A 378 -2.32 -11.13 -0.15
CA PHE A 378 -2.51 -12.56 -0.39
C PHE A 378 -3.68 -12.94 -1.29
N SER A 379 -4.61 -12.03 -1.60
CA SER A 379 -5.79 -12.41 -2.38
C SER A 379 -5.45 -12.44 -3.88
N PRO A 380 -5.44 -13.61 -4.54
CA PRO A 380 -5.22 -13.70 -5.98
C PRO A 380 -6.43 -13.17 -6.79
N TYR A 381 -7.54 -12.85 -6.13
CA TYR A 381 -8.62 -12.06 -6.73
C TYR A 381 -8.26 -10.59 -6.92
N SER A 382 -7.21 -10.08 -6.24
CA SER A 382 -6.78 -8.69 -6.38
C SER A 382 -5.63 -8.55 -7.38
N PRO A 383 -5.81 -7.84 -8.51
CA PRO A 383 -4.73 -7.39 -9.39
C PRO A 383 -3.51 -6.76 -8.70
N LYS A 384 -3.66 -6.19 -7.48
CA LYS A 384 -2.53 -5.63 -6.71
C LYS A 384 -1.55 -6.72 -6.22
N ALA A 385 -1.99 -7.97 -6.08
CA ALA A 385 -1.14 -9.09 -5.64
C ALA A 385 -0.12 -9.53 -6.70
N TYR A 386 -0.37 -9.24 -7.98
CA TYR A 386 0.44 -9.74 -9.10
C TYR A 386 1.55 -8.77 -9.49
N GLN A 387 2.74 -9.31 -9.70
CA GLN A 387 3.79 -8.61 -10.43
C GLN A 387 3.53 -8.74 -11.93
N MET A 388 3.03 -7.67 -12.55
CA MET A 388 2.62 -7.65 -13.95
C MET A 388 3.80 -7.43 -14.89
N ILE A 389 4.16 -8.46 -15.66
CA ILE A 389 5.16 -8.42 -16.73
C ILE A 389 4.50 -8.01 -18.03
N ASP A 390 4.95 -6.93 -18.66
CA ASP A 390 4.53 -6.55 -20.02
C ASP A 390 5.35 -7.28 -21.09
N LEU A 391 4.66 -7.93 -22.05
CA LEU A 391 5.23 -8.67 -23.18
C LEU A 391 5.66 -7.77 -24.34
N GLY A 392 5.52 -6.45 -24.21
CA GLY A 392 6.04 -5.44 -25.11
C GLY A 392 5.50 -5.55 -26.52
N LYS A 393 6.35 -5.99 -27.46
CA LYS A 393 6.04 -6.02 -28.90
C LYS A 393 5.36 -7.30 -29.36
N TYR A 394 5.22 -8.33 -28.52
CA TYR A 394 4.50 -9.54 -28.92
C TYR A 394 3.01 -9.23 -29.14
N ASN A 395 2.53 -9.48 -30.36
CA ASN A 395 1.19 -9.03 -30.78
C ASN A 395 0.32 -10.13 -31.43
N LYS A 396 0.87 -11.34 -31.57
CA LYS A 396 0.20 -12.52 -32.14
C LYS A 396 -0.66 -13.23 -31.07
N PRO A 397 -1.60 -14.11 -31.47
CA PRO A 397 -2.21 -15.07 -30.54
C PRO A 397 -1.13 -15.99 -29.94
N VAL A 398 -1.22 -16.24 -28.63
CA VAL A 398 -0.34 -17.15 -27.90
C VAL A 398 -0.95 -18.54 -27.83
N THR A 399 -0.15 -19.60 -27.98
CA THR A 399 -0.56 -20.98 -27.73
C THR A 399 0.17 -21.59 -26.52
N ASN A 400 1.49 -21.41 -26.44
CA ASN A 400 2.32 -21.91 -25.35
C ASN A 400 3.21 -20.82 -24.75
N ILE A 401 3.39 -20.88 -23.43
CA ILE A 401 4.30 -20.01 -22.67
C ILE A 401 5.14 -20.90 -21.75
N VAL A 402 6.46 -20.84 -21.86
CA VAL A 402 7.40 -21.47 -20.90
C VAL A 402 7.98 -20.38 -20.02
N ILE A 403 7.81 -20.51 -18.70
CA ILE A 403 8.32 -19.58 -17.68
C ILE A 403 9.37 -20.33 -16.87
N THR A 404 10.64 -19.97 -17.05
CA THR A 404 11.81 -20.57 -16.37
C THR A 404 12.31 -19.65 -15.25
N ILE A 405 12.55 -20.20 -14.07
CA ILE A 405 13.21 -19.50 -12.95
C ILE A 405 14.70 -19.32 -13.30
N THR A 406 15.20 -18.09 -13.33
CA THR A 406 16.64 -17.82 -13.59
C THR A 406 17.38 -17.27 -12.37
N LYS A 407 16.68 -16.65 -11.41
CA LYS A 407 17.23 -16.20 -10.12
C LYS A 407 16.17 -16.26 -9.02
N VAL A 408 16.61 -16.38 -7.77
CA VAL A 408 15.73 -16.42 -6.59
C VAL A 408 16.22 -15.48 -5.49
N TYR A 409 15.29 -15.00 -4.66
CA TYR A 409 15.57 -14.45 -3.35
C TYR A 409 15.51 -15.60 -2.34
N LYS A 410 16.61 -15.84 -1.64
CA LYS A 410 16.73 -16.96 -0.70
C LYS A 410 15.69 -16.87 0.43
N GLY A 411 15.07 -17.99 0.74
CA GLY A 411 14.26 -18.20 1.92
C GLY A 411 15.10 -18.27 3.20
N SER A 412 14.46 -18.09 4.34
CA SER A 412 15.11 -18.20 5.65
C SER A 412 15.19 -19.63 6.20
N LYS A 413 14.51 -20.60 5.58
CA LYS A 413 14.42 -21.98 6.09
C LYS A 413 14.46 -23.08 5.03
N TYR A 414 13.85 -22.85 3.87
CA TYR A 414 13.68 -23.85 2.82
C TYR A 414 14.30 -23.37 1.51
N ASP A 415 14.98 -24.27 0.80
CA ASP A 415 15.52 -24.00 -0.54
C ASP A 415 14.47 -24.15 -1.65
N ASP A 416 13.27 -24.69 -1.35
CA ASP A 416 12.23 -24.88 -2.37
C ASP A 416 11.70 -23.53 -2.88
N THR A 417 11.69 -23.35 -4.20
CA THR A 417 11.15 -22.14 -4.85
C THR A 417 9.68 -22.30 -5.21
N CYS A 418 8.88 -21.30 -4.82
CA CYS A 418 7.43 -21.33 -4.97
C CYS A 418 6.91 -20.26 -5.96
N ILE A 419 5.84 -20.58 -6.67
CA ILE A 419 4.97 -19.61 -7.36
C ILE A 419 3.54 -19.92 -6.94
N SER A 420 2.85 -18.94 -6.35
CA SER A 420 1.47 -19.13 -5.90
C SER A 420 0.48 -19.05 -7.06
N GLU A 421 0.63 -18.08 -7.97
CA GLU A 421 -0.35 -17.82 -9.05
C GLU A 421 0.30 -17.24 -10.32
N ILE A 422 -0.29 -17.56 -11.48
CA ILE A 422 0.10 -17.02 -12.79
C ILE A 422 -1.15 -16.63 -13.61
N LEU A 423 -1.36 -15.32 -13.74
CA LEU A 423 -2.46 -14.72 -14.48
C LEU A 423 -2.05 -14.36 -15.92
N LEU A 424 -2.91 -14.62 -16.91
CA LEU A 424 -2.75 -14.07 -18.26
C LEU A 424 -3.68 -12.87 -18.46
N ARG A 425 -3.14 -11.77 -19.00
CA ARG A 425 -3.87 -10.52 -19.22
C ARG A 425 -3.78 -10.07 -20.68
N LYS A 426 -4.95 -9.85 -21.29
CA LYS A 426 -5.12 -9.26 -22.63
C LYS A 426 -5.50 -7.79 -22.48
N ARG A 427 -4.87 -6.89 -23.23
CA ARG A 427 -5.30 -5.47 -23.31
C ARG A 427 -6.46 -5.35 -24.31
N LEU A 428 -7.47 -4.58 -23.95
CA LEU A 428 -8.64 -4.29 -24.78
C LEU A 428 -8.54 -2.87 -25.34
N SER A 429 -9.01 -2.67 -26.57
CA SER A 429 -9.00 -1.36 -27.25
C SER A 429 -10.13 -0.43 -26.81
N GLU A 430 -11.18 -0.99 -26.23
CA GLU A 430 -12.38 -0.29 -25.78
C GLU A 430 -12.93 -0.94 -24.51
N ARG A 431 -13.78 -0.21 -23.78
CA ARG A 431 -14.45 -0.73 -22.58
C ARG A 431 -15.54 -1.73 -22.99
N PRO A 432 -15.50 -3.00 -22.54
CA PRO A 432 -16.57 -3.96 -22.77
C PRO A 432 -17.91 -3.45 -22.28
N ARG A 433 -18.96 -3.63 -23.09
CA ARG A 433 -20.34 -3.44 -22.65
C ARG A 433 -20.75 -4.66 -21.81
N VAL A 434 -20.80 -4.48 -20.50
CA VAL A 434 -21.38 -5.46 -19.57
C VAL A 434 -22.76 -4.94 -19.19
N SER A 435 -23.81 -5.58 -19.71
CA SER A 435 -25.17 -5.35 -19.24
C SER A 435 -25.29 -5.96 -17.84
N GLY A 436 -25.47 -5.11 -16.82
CA GLY A 436 -25.87 -5.60 -15.49
C GLY A 436 -27.14 -6.44 -15.61
N GLY A 437 -27.16 -7.61 -14.95
CA GLY A 437 -28.39 -8.37 -14.79
C GLY A 437 -29.41 -7.51 -14.06
N ARG A 438 -30.64 -7.48 -14.57
CA ARG A 438 -31.80 -6.96 -13.83
C ARG A 438 -32.18 -7.90 -12.71
#